data_AF-W7KXD5-F1
#
_entry.id   AF-W7KXD5-F1
#
_cell.length_a   1.000
_cell.length_b   1.000
_cell.length_c   1.000
_cell.angle_alpha   90.00
_cell.angle_beta   90.00
_cell.angle_gamma   90.00
#
_symmetry.space_group_name_H-M   'P 1'
#
loop_
_entity.id
_entity.type
_entity.pdbx_description
1 polymer ?
#
loop_
_entity_poly.entity_id
_entity_poly.type
_entity_poly.pdbx_seq_one_letter_code
_entity_poly.pdbx_strand_id
1 'polypeptide(L)' 'MTVEALVQQLTTQVTEIAWSVFILAWAVGWAVRGSPIPIFKVKRTGQDIIEDAILAAFWLAVGTTVFSLISYIAGQV' A
#
# COMPACT_ATOMS: atom_id res chain seq x y z
N MET A 1 1.23 -1.04 -29.29
CA MET A 1 1.76 -1.02 -27.92
C MET A 1 2.78 -2.13 -27.79
N THR A 2 4.00 -1.83 -27.31
CA THR A 2 4.99 -2.85 -26.99
C THR A 2 4.65 -3.51 -25.65
N VAL A 3 5.15 -4.74 -25.44
CA VAL A 3 4.92 -5.47 -24.17
C VAL A 3 5.49 -4.68 -22.98
N GLU A 4 6.62 -4.00 -23.17
CA GLU A 4 7.24 -3.14 -22.15
C GLU A 4 6.33 -2.00 -21.71
N ALA A 5 5.72 -1.28 -22.67
CA ALA A 5 4.80 -0.20 -22.36
C ALA A 5 3.55 -0.69 -21.61
N LEU A 6 3.06 -1.88 -21.95
CA LEU A 6 1.95 -2.52 -21.25
C LEU A 6 2.33 -2.86 -19.80
N VAL A 7 3.50 -3.48 -19.58
CA VAL A 7 3.99 -3.83 -18.23
C VAL A 7 4.17 -2.57 -17.38
N GLN A 8 4.82 -1.53 -17.91
CA GLN A 8 4.99 -0.27 -17.18
C GLN A 8 3.66 0.36 -16.80
N GLN A 9 2.69 0.40 -17.71
CA GLN A 9 1.37 0.96 -17.43
C GLN A 9 0.62 0.18 -16.36
N LEU A 10 0.63 -1.16 -16.44
CA LEU A 10 0.03 -2.03 -15.42
C LEU A 10 0.70 -1.85 -14.06
N THR A 11 2.04 -1.80 -14.02
CA THR A 11 2.78 -1.59 -12.77
C THR A 11 2.40 -0.27 -12.12
N THR A 12 2.32 0.82 -12.89
CA THR A 12 1.91 2.13 -12.36
C THR A 12 0.49 2.06 -11.80
N GLN A 13 -0.48 1.54 -12.56
CA GLN A 13 -1.88 1.45 -12.12
C GLN A 13 -2.04 0.60 -10.87
N VAL A 14 -1.40 -0.57 -10.81
CA VAL A 14 -1.47 -1.46 -9.65
C VAL A 14 -0.85 -0.79 -8.42
N THR A 15 0.27 -0.09 -8.59
CA THR A 15 0.94 0.63 -7.50
C THR A 15 0.05 1.76 -6.95
N GLU A 16 -0.58 2.54 -7.83
CA GLU A 16 -1.51 3.60 -7.45
C GLU A 16 -2.73 3.07 -6.70
N ILE A 17 -3.34 1.98 -7.19
CA ILE A 17 -4.47 1.33 -6.52
C ILE A 17 -4.04 0.83 -5.14
N ALA A 18 -2.87 0.21 -5.04
CA ALA A 18 -2.37 -0.33 -3.78
C ALA A 18 -2.15 0.78 -2.72
N TRP A 19 -1.56 1.91 -3.12
CA TRP A 19 -1.43 3.10 -2.25
C TRP A 19 -2.78 3.69 -1.85
N SER A 20 -3.74 3.70 -2.76
CA SER A 20 -5.10 4.17 -2.49
C SER A 20 -5.79 3.30 -1.42
N VAL A 21 -5.69 1.98 -1.54
CA VAL A 21 -6.23 1.03 -0.57
C VAL A 21 -5.54 1.18 0.79
N PHE A 22 -4.23 1.39 0.82
CA PHE A 22 -3.50 1.69 2.05
C PHE A 22 -4.06 2.93 2.75
N ILE A 23 -4.19 4.06 2.05
CA ILE A 23 -4.69 5.31 2.66
C ILE A 23 -6.10 5.12 3.21
N LEU A 24 -6.96 4.40 2.49
CA LEU A 24 -8.31 4.08 2.94
C LEU A 24 -8.30 3.23 4.21
N ALA A 25 -7.54 2.14 4.23
CA ALA A 25 -7.43 1.26 5.39
C ALA A 25 -6.86 2.00 6.62
N TRP A 26 -5.83 2.82 6.41
CA TRP A 26 -5.20 3.63 7.44
C TRP A 26 -6.16 4.68 8.02
N ALA A 27 -6.88 5.41 7.15
CA ALA A 27 -7.88 6.39 7.56
C ALA A 27 -9.04 5.74 8.33
N VAL A 28 -9.53 4.58 7.88
CA VAL A 28 -10.57 3.81 8.57
C VAL A 28 -10.07 3.33 9.94
N GLY A 29 -8.85 2.81 10.02
CA GLY A 29 -8.26 2.38 11.28
C GLY A 29 -8.20 3.52 12.33
N TRP A 30 -7.81 4.72 11.91
CA TRP A 30 -7.87 5.92 12.76
C TRP A 30 -9.28 6.34 13.13
N ALA A 31 -10.22 6.30 12.18
CA ALA A 31 -11.63 6.62 12.46
C ALA A 31 -12.23 5.67 13.52
N VAL A 32 -11.92 4.38 13.45
CA VAL A 32 -12.38 3.38 14.42
C VAL A 32 -11.69 3.57 15.78
N ARG A 33 -10.36 3.72 15.80
CA ARG A 33 -9.58 3.88 17.05
C ARG A 33 -9.87 5.21 17.77
N GLY A 34 -10.03 6.29 16.99
CA GLY A 34 -10.31 7.65 17.47
C GLY A 34 -11.77 7.90 17.82
N SER A 35 -12.67 6.95 17.53
CA SER A 35 -14.09 7.07 17.86
C SER A 35 -14.30 7.18 19.39
N PRO A 36 -15.26 8.01 19.85
CA PRO A 36 -15.61 8.15 21.27
C PRO A 36 -16.46 6.96 21.76
N ILE A 37 -16.09 5.73 21.39
CA ILE A 37 -16.80 4.50 21.75
C ILE A 37 -16.03 3.80 22.87
N PRO A 38 -16.65 3.56 24.05
CA PRO A 38 -16.00 2.94 25.21
C PRO A 38 -15.95 1.40 25.11
N ILE A 39 -15.69 0.85 23.93
CA ILE A 39 -15.56 -0.60 23.70
C ILE A 39 -14.10 -0.91 23.39
N PHE A 40 -13.41 -1.56 24.33
CA PHE A 40 -11.98 -1.87 24.20
C PHE A 40 -11.66 -2.70 22.94
N LYS A 41 -12.53 -3.68 22.62
CA LYS A 41 -12.36 -4.53 21.43
C LYS A 41 -12.35 -3.72 20.13
N VAL A 42 -13.24 -2.73 20.00
CA VAL A 42 -13.34 -1.86 18.81
C VAL A 42 -12.07 -1.02 18.65
N LYS A 43 -11.58 -0.43 19.75
CA LYS A 43 -10.33 0.33 19.74
C LYS A 43 -9.13 -0.54 19.37
N ARG A 44 -9.11 -1.80 19.82
CA ARG A 44 -8.07 -2.77 19.43
C ARG A 44 -8.15 -3.11 17.95
N THR A 45 -9.34 -3.41 17.40
CA THR A 45 -9.49 -3.66 15.96
C THR A 45 -9.03 -2.46 15.12
N GLY A 46 -9.33 -1.23 15.54
CA GLY A 46 -8.81 -0.04 14.86
C GLY A 46 -7.28 0.06 14.89
N GLN A 47 -6.65 -0.33 16.00
CA GLN A 47 -5.19 -0.40 16.10
C GLN A 47 -4.60 -1.51 15.21
N ASP A 48 -5.20 -2.71 15.22
CA ASP A 48 -4.74 -3.84 14.40
C ASP A 48 -4.80 -3.47 12.90
N ILE A 49 -5.87 -2.80 12.45
CA ILE A 49 -5.99 -2.27 11.07
C ILE A 49 -4.87 -1.28 10.72
N ILE A 50 -4.54 -0.37 11.64
CA ILE A 50 -3.47 0.62 11.41
C ILE A 50 -2.12 -0.09 11.29
N GLU A 51 -1.85 -1.08 12.16
CA GLU A 51 -0.60 -1.85 12.15
C GLU A 51 -0.44 -2.63 10.84
N ASP A 52 -1.48 -3.35 10.42
CA ASP A 52 -1.50 -4.10 9.16
C ASP A 52 -1.34 -3.17 7.96
N ALA A 53 -2.01 -2.00 7.95
CA ALA A 53 -1.90 -1.03 6.88
C ALA A 53 -0.48 -0.45 6.75
N ILE A 54 0.17 -0.13 7.87
CA ILE A 54 1.55 0.39 7.87
C ILE A 54 2.52 -0.68 7.37
N LEU A 55 2.36 -1.93 7.79
CA LEU A 55 3.18 -3.05 7.32
C LEU A 55 2.98 -3.27 5.81
N ALA A 56 1.74 -3.19 5.32
CA ALA A 56 1.44 -3.29 3.90
C ALA A 56 2.10 -2.16 3.10
N ALA A 57 2.01 -0.91 3.54
CA ALA A 57 2.69 0.23 2.90
C ALA A 57 4.20 0.11 2.89
N PHE A 58 4.79 -0.42 3.97
CA PHE A 58 6.21 -0.71 4.02
C PHE A 58 6.62 -1.70 2.92
N TRP A 59 5.92 -2.83 2.81
CA TRP A 59 6.18 -3.80 1.75
C TRP A 59 5.92 -3.25 0.35
N LEU A 60 4.92 -2.39 0.18
CA LEU A 60 4.63 -1.70 -1.07
C LEU A 60 5.80 -0.83 -1.50
N ALA A 61 6.33 0.00 -0.60
CA ALA A 61 7.47 0.88 -0.86
C ALA A 61 8.76 0.10 -1.16
N VAL A 62 9.03 -0.97 -0.40
CA VAL A 62 10.18 -1.84 -0.66
C VAL A 62 10.04 -2.54 -2.01
N GLY A 63 8.87 -3.12 -2.30
CA GLY A 63 8.61 -3.81 -3.56
C GLY A 63 8.75 -2.92 -4.78
N THR A 64 8.21 -1.69 -4.74
CA THR A 64 8.32 -0.73 -5.84
C THR A 64 9.76 -0.27 -6.05
N THR A 65 10.52 -0.07 -4.97
CA THR A 65 11.94 0.29 -5.03
C THR A 65 12.77 -0.82 -5.68
N VAL A 66 12.59 -2.07 -5.24
CA VAL A 66 13.29 -3.23 -5.81
C VAL A 66 12.94 -3.43 -7.28
N PHE A 67 11.65 -3.33 -7.63
CA PHE A 67 11.20 -3.45 -9.02
C PHE A 67 11.76 -2.33 -9.91
N SER A 68 11.80 -1.10 -9.41
CA SER A 68 12.40 0.04 -10.12
C SER A 68 13.89 -0.18 -10.38
N LEU A 69 14.63 -0.71 -9.41
CA LEU A 69 16.05 -1.02 -9.55
C LEU A 69 16.28 -2.11 -10.61
N ILE A 70 15.50 -3.19 -10.58
CA ILE A 70 15.58 -4.27 -11.58
C ILE A 70 15.26 -3.73 -12.97
N SER A 71 14.19 -2.93 -13.10
CA SER A 71 13.77 -2.34 -14.38
C SER A 71 14.84 -1.40 -14.95
N TYR A 72 15.50 -0.63 -14.08
CA TYR A 72 16.60 0.25 -14.48
C TYR A 72 17.78 -0.55 -15.03
N ILE A 73 18.22 -1.59 -14.32
CA ILE A 73 19.34 -2.45 -14.75
C ILE A 73 18.98 -3.17 -16.05
N ALA A 74 17.79 -3.77 -16.13
CA ALA A 74 17.34 -4.50 -17.31
C ALA A 74 17.20 -3.60 -18.54
N GLY A 75 16.81 -2.34 -18.37
CA GLY A 75 16.71 -1.36 -19.46
C GLY A 75 18.06 -0.82 -19.96
N GLN A 76 19.16 -1.11 -19.28
CA GLN A 76 20.52 -0.77 -19.74
C GLN A 76 21.19 -1.90 -20.54
N VAL A 77 20.56 -3.08 -20.62
CA VAL A 77 21.03 -4.24 -21.39
C VAL A 77 20.26 -4.30 -22.71
#